data_AF-A0A562M505-F1
#
_entry.id   AF-A0A562M505-F1
#
_cell.length_a   1.000
_cell.length_b   1.000
_cell.length_c   1.000
_cell.angle_alpha   90.00
_cell.angle_beta   90.00
_cell.angle_gamma   90.00
#
_symmetry.space_group_name_H-M   'P 1'
#
loop_
_entity.id
_entity.type
_entity.pdbx_description
1 polymer ?
#
loop_
_entity_poly.entity_id
_entity_poly.type
_entity_poly.pdbx_seq_one_letter_code
_entity_poly.pdbx_strand_id
1 'polypeptide(L)'
;MKKLGLIGYPLGHSFSKKYYLEKFKQEHITDVDYDLYPLAQIADFTTIASNKDFYGVNVTIPYKIAVMDYLDELSEEARAIQAVNCIRISHTSDGATHLKGYNTDAYGFEASLRPLLNPLVDKKALILGNGGAAKAVIYALNQLGIMHTLVSRTKQADQLTYNDLNAAILADHTVIINCSPVGTFPNTAEYPKIPYEFLTENHLCYDLIYNPEETAFLRKSKEKGARIKNGYEMLVLQAEKNWEIWNS
;
A
#
# COMPACT_ATOMS: atom_id res chain seq x y z
N MET A 1 22.51 14.48 12.69
CA MET A 1 22.05 13.44 11.75
C MET A 1 20.54 13.59 11.65
N LYS A 2 20.00 13.78 10.44
CA LYS A 2 18.56 13.88 10.22
C LYS A 2 17.92 12.52 10.52
N LYS A 3 16.82 12.51 11.26
CA LYS A 3 16.09 11.30 11.64
C LYS A 3 14.88 11.10 10.75
N LEU A 4 14.78 9.89 10.25
CA LEU A 4 13.60 9.32 9.62
C LEU A 4 13.19 8.08 10.41
N GLY A 5 11.97 7.59 10.20
CA GLY A 5 11.61 6.32 10.81
C GLY A 5 10.21 5.82 10.51
N LEU A 6 9.88 4.68 11.11
CA LEU A 6 8.55 4.07 11.03
C LEU A 6 7.85 4.15 12.40
N ILE A 7 6.65 4.74 12.44
CA ILE A 7 5.75 4.69 13.60
C ILE A 7 4.63 3.68 13.37
N GLY A 8 4.23 2.98 14.44
CA GLY A 8 3.21 1.92 14.41
C GLY A 8 3.26 1.06 15.67
N TYR A 9 2.36 0.08 15.78
CA TYR A 9 2.41 -0.88 16.89
C TYR A 9 1.69 -2.21 16.61
N PRO A 10 2.28 -3.36 17.00
CA PRO A 10 3.69 -3.53 17.34
C PRO A 10 4.59 -3.38 16.10
N LEU A 11 5.85 -3.01 16.29
CA LEU A 11 6.85 -3.01 15.21
C LEU A 11 7.81 -4.19 15.42
N GLY A 12 7.77 -5.15 14.50
CA GLY A 12 8.70 -6.28 14.44
C GLY A 12 9.71 -6.11 13.31
N HIS A 13 9.96 -7.18 12.54
CA HIS A 13 10.73 -7.07 11.30
C HIS A 13 10.04 -6.11 10.32
N SER A 14 10.79 -5.10 9.84
CA SER A 14 10.27 -4.05 8.98
C SER A 14 11.03 -4.02 7.66
N PHE A 15 10.29 -4.16 6.56
CA PHE A 15 10.79 -3.94 5.21
C PHE A 15 11.42 -2.54 5.09
N SER A 16 10.72 -1.49 5.55
CA SER A 16 11.17 -0.10 5.39
C SER A 16 12.52 0.15 6.04
N LYS A 17 12.76 -0.32 7.28
CA LYS A 17 14.06 -0.12 7.95
C LYS A 17 15.19 -0.78 7.16
N LYS A 18 14.99 -2.02 6.72
CA LYS A 18 16.00 -2.72 5.89
C LYS A 18 16.26 -1.95 4.60
N TYR A 19 15.20 -1.56 3.90
CA TYR A 19 15.27 -0.85 2.62
C TYR A 19 16.06 0.46 2.72
N TYR A 20 15.70 1.34 3.65
CA TYR A 20 16.37 2.64 3.78
C TYR A 20 17.83 2.52 4.21
N LEU A 21 18.16 1.62 5.14
CA LEU A 21 19.55 1.41 5.55
C LEU A 21 20.41 0.86 4.40
N GLU A 22 19.85 -0.02 3.56
CA GLU A 22 20.53 -0.51 2.35
C GLU A 22 20.70 0.61 1.32
N LYS A 23 19.66 1.42 1.07
CA LYS A 23 19.70 2.58 0.18
C LYS A 23 20.77 3.58 0.63
N PHE A 24 20.77 3.98 1.89
CA PHE A 24 21.72 4.97 2.41
C PHE A 24 23.17 4.49 2.28
N LYS A 25 23.40 3.21 2.52
CA LYS A 25 24.71 2.59 2.29
C LYS A 25 25.12 2.60 0.82
N GLN A 26 24.22 2.23 -0.10
CA GLN A 26 24.52 2.17 -1.53
C GLN A 26 24.75 3.55 -2.15
N GLU A 27 23.97 4.55 -1.72
CA GLU A 27 24.01 5.92 -2.23
C GLU A 27 24.97 6.83 -1.44
N HIS A 28 25.71 6.28 -0.48
CA HIS A 28 26.67 7.01 0.37
C HIS A 28 26.05 8.18 1.15
N ILE A 29 24.78 8.04 1.56
CA ILE A 29 24.08 8.99 2.42
C ILE A 29 24.52 8.74 3.86
N THR A 30 25.14 9.74 4.49
CA THR A 30 25.81 9.60 5.80
C THR A 30 25.25 10.53 6.88
N ASP A 31 24.42 11.49 6.50
CA ASP A 31 23.83 12.50 7.40
C ASP A 31 22.38 12.18 7.78
N VAL A 32 21.85 11.03 7.37
CA VAL A 32 20.47 10.57 7.62
C VAL A 32 20.46 9.18 8.27
N ASP A 33 19.55 8.97 9.21
CA ASP A 33 19.30 7.69 9.87
C ASP A 33 17.82 7.29 9.78
N TYR A 34 17.55 5.98 9.87
CA TYR A 34 16.21 5.42 9.82
C TYR A 34 16.02 4.32 10.87
N ASP A 35 15.06 4.50 11.78
CA ASP A 35 14.74 3.50 12.80
C ASP A 35 13.22 3.25 12.98
N LEU A 36 12.89 2.28 13.84
CA LEU A 36 11.54 1.93 14.27
C LEU A 36 11.22 2.65 15.57
N TYR A 37 10.09 3.33 15.59
CA TYR A 37 9.59 4.07 16.74
C TYR A 37 8.22 3.51 17.12
N PRO A 38 8.16 2.39 17.85
CA PRO A 38 6.90 1.80 18.26
C PRO A 38 6.19 2.77 19.22
N LEU A 39 4.94 3.11 18.91
CA LEU A 39 4.13 4.00 19.74
C LEU A 39 3.03 3.17 20.39
N ALA A 40 2.95 3.13 21.72
CA ALA A 40 1.85 2.40 22.37
C ALA A 40 0.51 3.13 22.16
N GLN A 41 0.56 4.46 22.06
CA GLN A 41 -0.58 5.32 21.78
C GLN A 41 -0.22 6.34 20.70
N ILE A 42 -1.19 6.71 19.87
CA ILE A 42 -0.94 7.71 18.81
C ILE A 42 -0.55 9.07 19.37
N ALA A 43 -1.00 9.41 20.58
CA ALA A 43 -0.62 10.64 21.26
C ALA A 43 0.89 10.77 21.48
N ASP A 44 1.63 9.65 21.56
CA ASP A 44 3.09 9.66 21.72
C ASP A 44 3.81 10.24 20.48
N PHE A 45 3.12 10.34 19.33
CA PHE A 45 3.64 10.96 18.11
C PHE A 45 4.08 12.41 18.34
N THR A 46 3.49 13.14 19.29
CA THR A 46 3.89 14.52 19.60
C THR A 46 5.35 14.62 20.05
N THR A 47 5.91 13.55 20.63
CA THR A 47 7.33 13.49 21.03
C THR A 47 8.26 13.45 19.80
N ILE A 48 7.82 12.79 18.73
CA ILE A 48 8.54 12.76 17.45
C ILE A 48 8.36 14.09 16.73
N ALA A 49 7.12 14.60 16.65
CA ALA A 49 6.81 15.85 15.97
C ALA A 49 7.54 17.06 16.57
N SER A 50 7.71 17.11 17.89
CA SER A 50 8.42 18.21 18.57
C SER A 50 9.95 18.09 18.51
N ASN A 51 10.49 16.99 18.00
CA ASN A 51 11.93 16.77 17.94
C ASN A 51 12.52 17.32 16.63
N LYS A 52 13.38 18.33 16.76
CA LYS A 52 14.02 19.04 15.64
C LYS A 52 14.96 18.19 14.78
N ASP A 53 15.36 17.01 15.27
CA ASP A 53 16.16 16.08 14.47
C ASP A 53 15.32 15.33 13.44
N PHE A 54 13.99 15.25 13.60
CA PHE A 54 13.13 14.52 12.68
C PHE A 54 12.73 15.34 11.45
N TYR A 55 12.80 14.69 10.29
CA TYR A 55 12.43 15.27 8.99
C TYR A 55 11.29 14.52 8.31
N GLY A 56 10.94 13.34 8.82
CA GLY A 56 9.82 12.59 8.30
C GLY A 56 9.68 11.23 8.96
N VAL A 57 8.48 10.68 8.88
CA VAL A 57 8.21 9.31 9.33
C VAL A 57 7.25 8.62 8.39
N ASN A 58 7.42 7.31 8.21
CA ASN A 58 6.36 6.44 7.76
C ASN A 58 5.40 6.13 8.89
N VAL A 59 4.14 5.90 8.53
CA VAL A 59 3.08 5.49 9.46
C VAL A 59 2.52 4.15 8.99
N THR A 60 2.46 3.17 9.89
CA THR A 60 1.82 1.88 9.63
C THR A 60 0.69 1.59 10.62
N ILE A 61 0.13 0.39 10.55
CA ILE A 61 -0.93 -0.09 11.43
C ILE A 61 -0.51 0.11 12.90
N PRO A 62 -1.43 0.56 13.77
CA PRO A 62 -2.84 0.87 13.50
C PRO A 62 -3.11 2.36 13.20
N TYR A 63 -2.06 3.18 13.02
CA TYR A 63 -2.17 4.63 13.16
C TYR A 63 -2.38 5.43 11.87
N LYS A 64 -2.44 4.78 10.70
CA LYS A 64 -2.61 5.48 9.41
C LYS A 64 -3.80 6.45 9.36
N ILE A 65 -4.86 6.20 10.13
CA ILE A 65 -6.02 7.10 10.24
C ILE A 65 -5.83 8.08 11.40
N ALA A 66 -5.56 7.56 12.61
CA ALA A 66 -5.52 8.37 13.83
C ALA A 66 -4.42 9.45 13.84
N VAL A 67 -3.34 9.25 13.07
CA VAL A 67 -2.27 10.26 12.97
C VAL A 67 -2.75 11.55 12.31
N MET A 68 -3.82 11.51 11.49
CA MET A 68 -4.31 12.65 10.72
C MET A 68 -4.74 13.82 11.62
N ASP A 69 -5.20 13.55 12.84
CA ASP A 69 -5.63 14.57 13.81
C ASP A 69 -4.46 15.43 14.33
N TYR A 70 -3.22 15.02 14.05
CA TYR A 70 -2.00 15.70 14.47
C TYR A 70 -1.32 16.47 13.33
N LEU A 71 -1.89 16.48 12.12
CA LEU A 71 -1.24 17.03 10.94
C LEU A 71 -1.81 18.40 10.57
N ASP A 72 -0.92 19.31 10.17
CA ASP A 72 -1.29 20.65 9.74
C ASP A 72 -1.88 20.65 8.31
N GLU A 73 -1.41 19.72 7.48
CA GLU A 73 -1.78 19.64 6.08
C GLU A 73 -1.86 18.19 5.59
N LEU A 74 -2.79 17.92 4.68
CA LEU A 74 -2.90 16.65 3.96
C LEU A 74 -2.79 16.91 2.46
N SER A 75 -2.02 16.06 1.77
CA SER A 75 -2.05 15.96 0.33
C SER A 75 -3.42 15.52 -0.20
N GLU A 76 -3.66 15.71 -1.49
CA GLU A 76 -4.93 15.37 -2.15
C GLU A 76 -5.23 13.88 -2.00
N GLU A 77 -4.25 13.02 -2.27
CA GLU A 77 -4.40 11.58 -2.16
C GLU A 77 -4.63 11.13 -0.71
N ALA A 78 -3.92 11.70 0.27
CA ALA A 78 -4.14 11.38 1.67
C ALA A 78 -5.54 11.77 2.15
N ARG A 79 -6.04 12.92 1.71
CA ARG A 79 -7.39 13.41 2.01
C ARG A 79 -8.46 12.52 1.38
N ALA A 80 -8.29 12.14 0.12
CA ALA A 80 -9.23 11.28 -0.60
C ALA A 80 -9.27 9.86 -0.02
N ILE A 81 -8.11 9.29 0.33
CA ILE A 81 -8.00 7.94 0.88
C ILE A 81 -8.40 7.90 2.37
N GLN A 82 -8.32 9.04 3.06
CA GLN A 82 -8.50 9.16 4.51
C GLN A 82 -7.54 8.25 5.29
N ALA A 83 -6.28 8.25 4.86
CA ALA A 83 -5.19 7.54 5.53
C ALA A 83 -3.84 8.14 5.12
N VAL A 84 -2.92 8.21 6.07
CA VAL A 84 -1.55 8.71 5.89
C VAL A 84 -0.56 7.57 6.18
N ASN A 85 0.39 7.33 5.28
CA ASN A 85 1.50 6.39 5.47
C ASN A 85 2.88 7.09 5.44
N CYS A 86 2.93 8.38 5.14
CA CYS A 86 4.14 9.18 5.05
C CYS A 86 3.87 10.58 5.58
N ILE A 87 4.71 11.06 6.49
CA ILE A 87 4.67 12.40 7.05
C ILE A 87 5.99 13.07 6.73
N ARG A 88 5.93 14.30 6.21
CA ARG A 88 7.07 15.21 6.15
C ARG A 88 7.01 16.16 7.34
N ILE A 89 8.14 16.31 8.00
CA ILE A 89 8.32 17.19 9.16
C ILE A 89 9.26 18.30 8.72
N SER A 90 8.74 19.52 8.61
CA SER A 90 9.51 20.69 8.19
C SER A 90 9.62 21.66 9.36
N HIS A 91 10.78 22.32 9.49
CA HIS A 91 11.02 23.33 10.51
C HIS A 91 11.12 24.69 9.85
N THR A 92 10.23 25.62 10.23
CA THR A 92 10.24 26.99 9.72
C THR A 92 11.37 27.80 10.34
N SER A 93 11.71 28.94 9.75
CA SER A 93 12.81 29.81 10.20
C SER A 93 12.63 30.39 11.61
N ASP A 94 11.38 30.53 12.06
CA ASP A 94 11.01 30.92 13.43
C ASP A 94 11.01 29.73 14.41
N GLY A 95 11.31 28.53 13.91
CA GLY A 95 11.46 27.30 14.70
C GLY A 95 10.17 26.55 14.95
N ALA A 96 9.05 26.93 14.32
CA ALA A 96 7.83 26.14 14.34
C ALA A 96 7.96 24.88 13.46
N THR A 97 7.17 23.86 13.79
CA THR A 97 7.13 22.60 13.03
C THR A 97 5.86 22.55 12.20
N HIS A 98 6.00 22.19 10.92
CA HIS A 98 4.90 21.94 9.99
C HIS A 98 4.87 20.45 9.61
N LEU A 99 3.72 19.82 9.80
CA LEU A 99 3.49 18.39 9.60
C LEU A 99 2.56 18.18 8.42
N LYS A 100 3.09 17.64 7.32
CA LYS A 100 2.30 17.33 6.14
C LYS A 100 2.19 15.82 5.91
N GLY A 101 0.95 15.33 5.82
CA GLY A 101 0.63 13.93 5.56
C GLY A 101 0.42 13.61 4.10
N TYR A 102 0.90 12.43 3.70
CA TYR A 102 0.83 11.87 2.36
C TYR A 102 0.41 10.39 2.39
N ASN A 103 -0.09 9.91 1.25
CA ASN A 103 -0.36 8.49 1.03
C ASN A 103 0.39 7.98 -0.20
N THR A 104 1.55 7.40 0.02
CA THR A 104 2.42 6.86 -1.04
C THR A 104 2.09 5.41 -1.39
N ASP A 105 1.23 4.72 -0.64
CA ASP A 105 0.75 3.38 -1.02
C ASP A 105 0.01 3.45 -2.35
N ALA A 106 -0.82 4.48 -2.56
CA ALA A 106 -1.53 4.70 -3.81
C ALA A 106 -0.57 4.91 -5.00
N TYR A 107 0.48 5.72 -4.81
CA TYR A 107 1.52 5.91 -5.81
C TYR A 107 2.25 4.60 -6.12
N GLY A 108 2.68 3.86 -5.10
CA GLY A 108 3.39 2.59 -5.29
C GLY A 108 2.54 1.56 -6.03
N PHE A 109 1.25 1.49 -5.73
CA PHE A 109 0.33 0.61 -6.44
C PHE A 109 0.09 1.05 -7.89
N GLU A 110 -0.21 2.33 -8.12
CA GLU A 110 -0.43 2.84 -9.48
C GLU A 110 0.80 2.61 -10.37
N ALA A 111 1.98 2.97 -9.87
CA ALA A 111 3.23 2.90 -10.64
C ALA A 111 3.68 1.46 -10.92
N SER A 112 3.36 0.50 -10.04
CA SER A 112 3.64 -0.93 -10.28
C SER A 112 2.57 -1.63 -11.15
N LEU A 113 1.33 -1.15 -11.15
CA LEU A 113 0.25 -1.70 -11.96
C LEU A 113 0.31 -1.18 -13.41
N ARG A 114 0.50 0.14 -13.59
CA ARG A 114 0.38 0.83 -14.88
C ARG A 114 1.18 0.18 -16.02
N PRO A 115 2.43 -0.25 -15.85
CA PRO A 115 3.21 -0.89 -16.92
C PRO A 115 2.66 -2.24 -17.38
N LEU A 116 1.80 -2.88 -16.58
CA LEU A 116 1.23 -4.19 -16.84
C LEU A 116 -0.13 -4.13 -17.54
N LEU A 117 -0.77 -2.97 -17.57
CA LEU A 117 -2.12 -2.83 -18.10
C LEU A 117 -2.12 -2.90 -19.63
N ASN A 118 -3.03 -3.69 -20.18
CA ASN A 118 -3.46 -3.60 -21.56
C ASN A 118 -4.68 -2.66 -21.63
N PRO A 119 -4.55 -1.42 -22.12
CA PRO A 119 -5.65 -0.46 -22.11
C PRO A 119 -6.83 -0.86 -23.00
N LEU A 120 -6.70 -1.85 -23.88
CA LEU A 120 -7.83 -2.37 -24.68
C LEU A 120 -8.67 -3.41 -23.93
N VAL A 121 -8.11 -4.04 -22.90
CA VAL A 121 -8.70 -5.18 -22.19
C VAL A 121 -8.97 -4.82 -20.72
N ASP A 122 -7.99 -4.23 -20.04
CA ASP A 122 -7.98 -3.98 -18.61
C ASP A 122 -8.77 -2.72 -18.23
N LYS A 123 -10.10 -2.80 -18.37
CA LYS A 123 -11.04 -1.70 -18.07
C LYS A 123 -11.77 -1.83 -16.73
N LYS A 124 -11.85 -3.05 -16.19
CA LYS A 124 -12.55 -3.33 -14.94
C LYS A 124 -11.72 -4.22 -14.03
N ALA A 125 -11.80 -3.94 -12.73
CA ALA A 125 -11.06 -4.66 -11.70
C ALA A 125 -11.95 -5.26 -10.59
N LEU A 126 -11.65 -6.46 -10.15
CA LEU A 126 -12.14 -7.00 -8.87
C LEU A 126 -11.12 -6.69 -7.78
N ILE A 127 -11.59 -6.15 -6.66
CA ILE A 127 -10.77 -5.89 -5.47
C ILE A 127 -11.21 -6.87 -4.39
N LEU A 128 -10.36 -7.84 -4.05
CA LEU A 128 -10.64 -8.88 -3.07
C LEU A 128 -10.26 -8.39 -1.67
N GLY A 129 -11.26 -7.98 -0.89
CA GLY A 129 -11.10 -7.40 0.45
C GLY A 129 -11.34 -5.89 0.48
N ASN A 130 -11.87 -5.40 1.60
CA ASN A 130 -12.29 -4.01 1.82
C ASN A 130 -11.53 -3.32 2.98
N GLY A 131 -10.29 -3.78 3.25
CA GLY A 131 -9.44 -3.23 4.31
C GLY A 131 -8.75 -1.91 3.95
N GLY A 132 -7.84 -1.43 4.81
CA GLY A 132 -7.14 -0.15 4.62
C GLY A 132 -6.35 -0.05 3.30
N ALA A 133 -5.72 -1.15 2.87
CA ALA A 133 -4.99 -1.20 1.61
C ALA A 133 -5.91 -1.06 0.38
N ALA A 134 -7.16 -1.55 0.47
CA ALA A 134 -8.14 -1.43 -0.60
C ALA A 134 -8.46 0.04 -0.91
N LYS A 135 -8.43 0.93 0.09
CA LYS A 135 -8.68 2.37 -0.14
C LYS A 135 -7.63 3.01 -1.06
N ALA A 136 -6.35 2.68 -0.87
CA ALA A 136 -5.27 3.17 -1.74
C ALA A 136 -5.38 2.60 -3.16
N VAL A 137 -5.73 1.32 -3.28
CA VAL A 137 -5.99 0.65 -4.57
C VAL A 137 -7.18 1.28 -5.30
N ILE A 138 -8.31 1.51 -4.62
CA ILE A 138 -9.49 2.17 -5.18
C ILE A 138 -9.12 3.55 -5.72
N TYR A 139 -8.40 4.35 -4.93
CA TYR A 139 -7.95 5.67 -5.34
C TYR A 139 -7.11 5.58 -6.63
N ALA A 140 -6.10 4.71 -6.65
CA ALA A 140 -5.24 4.54 -7.82
C ALA A 140 -6.00 4.04 -9.06
N LEU A 141 -6.95 3.11 -8.91
CA LEU A 141 -7.78 2.65 -10.02
C LEU A 141 -8.67 3.77 -10.58
N ASN A 142 -9.20 4.64 -9.74
CA ASN A 142 -9.94 5.83 -10.18
C ASN A 142 -9.04 6.78 -10.99
N GLN A 143 -7.80 7.03 -10.55
CA GLN A 143 -6.83 7.84 -11.29
C GLN A 143 -6.48 7.23 -12.66
N LEU A 144 -6.50 5.90 -12.76
CA LEU A 144 -6.27 5.16 -14.00
C LEU A 144 -7.53 5.04 -14.88
N GLY A 145 -8.70 5.49 -14.42
CA GLY A 145 -9.97 5.31 -15.13
C GLY A 145 -10.43 3.85 -15.24
N ILE A 146 -10.02 3.01 -14.29
CA ILE A 146 -10.42 1.59 -14.21
C ILE A 146 -11.61 1.48 -13.28
N MET A 147 -12.75 1.03 -13.82
CA MET A 147 -13.93 0.72 -13.01
C MET A 147 -13.61 -0.45 -12.08
N HIS A 148 -14.15 -0.46 -10.87
CA HIS A 148 -13.82 -1.49 -9.91
C HIS A 148 -15.03 -1.95 -9.11
N THR A 149 -14.98 -3.22 -8.72
CA THR A 149 -16.00 -3.86 -7.89
C THR A 149 -15.32 -4.52 -6.70
N LEU A 150 -15.76 -4.17 -5.50
CA LEU A 150 -15.28 -4.77 -4.27
C LEU A 150 -15.89 -6.16 -4.07
N VAL A 151 -15.06 -7.10 -3.63
CA VAL A 151 -15.46 -8.46 -3.25
C VAL A 151 -15.13 -8.68 -1.79
N SER A 152 -16.12 -9.04 -0.97
CA SER A 152 -15.91 -9.30 0.45
C SER A 152 -16.63 -10.58 0.91
N ARG A 153 -16.42 -10.98 2.17
CA ARG A 153 -17.07 -12.19 2.72
C ARG A 153 -18.54 -11.96 3.05
N THR A 154 -18.91 -10.72 3.35
CA THR A 154 -20.23 -10.35 3.84
C THR A 154 -20.81 -9.33 2.89
N LYS A 155 -21.99 -9.61 2.34
CA LYS A 155 -22.65 -8.71 1.40
C LYS A 155 -22.90 -7.34 2.05
N GLN A 156 -22.44 -6.29 1.38
CA GLN A 156 -22.74 -4.89 1.70
C GLN A 156 -23.32 -4.23 0.44
N ALA A 157 -23.88 -3.02 0.60
CA ALA A 157 -24.28 -2.22 -0.55
C ALA A 157 -23.08 -2.04 -1.50
N ASP A 158 -23.32 -2.22 -2.81
CA ASP A 158 -22.33 -2.04 -3.88
C ASP A 158 -21.10 -2.97 -3.82
N GLN A 159 -21.23 -4.13 -3.17
CA GLN A 159 -20.17 -5.16 -3.11
C GLN A 159 -20.70 -6.53 -3.57
N LEU A 160 -19.82 -7.28 -4.21
CA LEU A 160 -20.02 -8.71 -4.46
C LEU A 160 -19.50 -9.53 -3.29
N THR A 161 -20.04 -10.73 -3.13
CA THR A 161 -19.43 -11.77 -2.32
C THR A 161 -18.63 -12.73 -3.20
N TYR A 162 -17.73 -13.49 -2.59
CA TYR A 162 -17.01 -14.56 -3.31
C TYR A 162 -17.94 -15.57 -4.00
N ASN A 163 -19.13 -15.81 -3.44
CA ASN A 163 -20.12 -16.73 -4.01
C ASN A 163 -20.90 -16.11 -5.19
N ASP A 164 -20.89 -14.79 -5.34
CA ASP A 164 -21.53 -14.13 -6.49
C ASP A 164 -20.66 -14.24 -7.75
N LEU A 165 -19.36 -14.52 -7.60
CA LEU A 165 -18.40 -14.60 -8.71
C LEU A 165 -18.68 -15.78 -9.64
N ASN A 166 -18.69 -15.51 -10.95
CA ASN A 166 -18.96 -16.50 -11.99
C ASN A 166 -18.21 -16.14 -13.28
N ALA A 167 -18.36 -16.96 -14.32
CA ALA A 167 -17.68 -16.79 -15.61
C ALA A 167 -17.93 -15.40 -16.24
N ALA A 168 -19.16 -14.89 -16.20
CA ALA A 168 -19.49 -13.60 -16.81
C ALA A 168 -18.81 -12.44 -16.07
N ILE A 169 -18.75 -12.49 -14.74
CA ILE A 169 -18.09 -11.45 -13.93
C ILE A 169 -16.58 -11.46 -14.18
N LEU A 170 -15.93 -12.62 -14.20
CA LEU A 170 -14.48 -12.70 -14.44
C LEU A 170 -14.13 -12.26 -15.86
N ALA A 171 -14.92 -12.65 -16.87
CA ALA A 171 -14.72 -12.20 -18.25
C ALA A 171 -14.85 -10.67 -18.41
N ASP A 172 -15.72 -10.04 -17.61
CA ASP A 172 -15.90 -8.59 -17.58
C ASP A 172 -14.83 -7.86 -16.76
N HIS A 173 -14.21 -8.51 -15.77
CA HIS A 173 -13.20 -7.94 -14.87
C HIS A 173 -11.84 -8.65 -15.02
N THR A 174 -11.06 -8.18 -15.98
CA THR A 174 -9.78 -8.81 -16.32
C THR A 174 -8.66 -8.49 -15.34
N VAL A 175 -8.81 -7.47 -14.49
CA VAL A 175 -7.86 -7.19 -13.41
C VAL A 175 -8.40 -7.72 -12.09
N ILE A 176 -7.64 -8.53 -11.35
CA ILE A 176 -8.07 -9.09 -10.06
C ILE A 176 -6.98 -8.80 -9.04
N ILE A 177 -7.32 -8.03 -8.01
CA ILE A 177 -6.37 -7.53 -7.02
C ILE A 177 -6.70 -8.10 -5.64
N ASN A 178 -5.79 -8.87 -5.04
CA ASN A 178 -5.91 -9.33 -3.66
C ASN A 178 -5.45 -8.24 -2.69
N CYS A 179 -6.40 -7.66 -1.96
CA CYS A 179 -6.17 -6.72 -0.87
C CYS A 179 -6.43 -7.34 0.51
N SER A 180 -6.68 -8.64 0.57
CA SER A 180 -6.94 -9.37 1.80
C SER A 180 -5.64 -9.96 2.38
N PRO A 181 -5.58 -10.25 3.69
CA PRO A 181 -4.43 -10.94 4.28
C PRO A 181 -4.38 -12.44 3.95
N VAL A 182 -5.30 -12.96 3.12
CA VAL A 182 -5.35 -14.39 2.79
C VAL A 182 -4.11 -14.75 1.98
N GLY A 183 -3.34 -15.74 2.45
CA GLY A 183 -2.08 -16.17 1.83
C GLY A 183 -0.81 -15.63 2.51
N THR A 184 -0.93 -14.85 3.59
CA THR A 184 0.23 -14.45 4.42
C THR A 184 0.62 -15.54 5.40
N PHE A 185 1.85 -15.48 5.94
CA PHE A 185 2.27 -16.33 7.07
C PHE A 185 1.31 -16.18 8.27
N PRO A 186 0.99 -17.27 9.00
CA PRO A 186 1.46 -18.65 8.82
C PRO A 186 0.71 -19.44 7.72
N ASN A 187 -0.40 -18.92 7.22
CA ASN A 187 -1.33 -19.64 6.33
C ASN A 187 -1.03 -19.39 4.85
N THR A 188 0.22 -19.60 4.43
CA THR A 188 0.68 -19.30 3.04
C THR A 188 0.04 -20.18 1.96
N ALA A 189 -0.60 -21.29 2.35
CA ALA A 189 -1.35 -22.16 1.44
C ALA A 189 -2.79 -21.69 1.19
N GLU A 190 -3.29 -20.73 1.96
CA GLU A 190 -4.62 -20.14 1.73
C GLU A 190 -4.60 -19.18 0.54
N TYR A 191 -5.75 -19.04 -0.12
CA TYR A 191 -5.93 -18.14 -1.25
C TYR A 191 -7.40 -17.70 -1.35
N PRO A 192 -7.69 -16.54 -1.97
CA PRO A 192 -9.05 -16.10 -2.21
C PRO A 192 -9.82 -17.12 -3.06
N LYS A 193 -11.06 -17.43 -2.65
CA LYS A 193 -11.91 -18.42 -3.32
C LYS A 193 -12.65 -17.79 -4.50
N ILE A 194 -11.94 -17.57 -5.60
CA ILE A 194 -12.49 -17.13 -6.89
C ILE A 194 -12.60 -18.33 -7.85
N PRO A 195 -13.44 -18.29 -8.90
CA PRO A 195 -13.55 -19.39 -9.86
C PRO A 195 -12.39 -19.36 -10.88
N TYR A 196 -11.21 -19.86 -10.44
CA TYR A 196 -9.96 -19.86 -11.21
C TYR A 196 -10.08 -20.52 -12.58
N GLU A 197 -10.98 -21.48 -12.75
CA GLU A 197 -11.26 -22.15 -14.01
C GLU A 197 -11.68 -21.21 -15.15
N PHE A 198 -12.15 -19.99 -14.84
CA PHE A 198 -12.51 -18.98 -15.83
C PHE A 198 -11.41 -17.94 -16.11
N LEU A 199 -10.25 -18.06 -15.44
CA LEU A 199 -9.10 -17.22 -15.74
C LEU A 199 -8.45 -17.63 -17.07
N THR A 200 -7.85 -16.65 -17.73
CA THR A 200 -7.21 -16.76 -19.06
C THR A 200 -6.01 -15.83 -19.14
N GLU A 201 -5.25 -15.88 -20.24
CA GLU A 201 -4.16 -14.95 -20.55
C GLU A 201 -4.54 -13.46 -20.59
N ASN A 202 -5.82 -13.15 -20.77
CA ASN A 202 -6.32 -11.77 -20.72
C ASN A 202 -6.37 -11.22 -19.29
N HIS A 203 -6.34 -12.10 -18.27
CA HIS A 203 -6.42 -11.67 -16.88
C HIS A 203 -5.05 -11.23 -16.34
N LEU A 204 -5.09 -10.23 -15.45
CA LEU A 204 -3.98 -9.79 -14.62
C LEU A 204 -4.36 -9.98 -13.14
N CYS A 205 -3.65 -10.86 -12.46
CA CYS A 205 -3.81 -11.11 -11.02
C CYS A 205 -2.69 -10.42 -10.23
N TYR A 206 -3.05 -9.44 -9.41
CA TYR A 206 -2.13 -8.67 -8.58
C TYR A 206 -2.35 -9.03 -7.12
N ASP A 207 -1.31 -9.45 -6.40
CA ASP A 207 -1.36 -9.68 -4.95
C ASP A 207 -0.58 -8.59 -4.23
N LEU A 208 -1.19 -7.88 -3.27
CA LEU A 208 -0.46 -6.92 -2.44
C LEU A 208 0.52 -7.62 -1.47
N ILE A 209 0.37 -8.94 -1.28
CA ILE A 209 1.31 -9.75 -0.54
C ILE A 209 2.60 -9.89 -1.36
N TYR A 210 3.75 -9.74 -0.68
CA TYR A 210 5.08 -9.87 -1.27
C TYR A 210 5.92 -10.99 -0.65
N ASN A 211 5.47 -11.54 0.48
CA ASN A 211 6.10 -12.66 1.15
C ASN A 211 5.03 -13.70 1.54
N PRO A 212 5.00 -14.88 0.88
CA PRO A 212 5.98 -15.38 -0.11
C PRO A 212 5.94 -14.61 -1.45
N GLU A 213 7.01 -14.74 -2.24
CA GLU A 213 7.14 -14.07 -3.55
C GLU A 213 6.03 -14.48 -4.53
N GLU A 214 5.69 -15.77 -4.57
CA GLU A 214 4.57 -16.32 -5.35
C GLU A 214 3.56 -16.98 -4.39
N THR A 215 2.48 -16.26 -4.06
CA THR A 215 1.39 -16.75 -3.20
C THR A 215 0.59 -17.86 -3.89
N ALA A 216 -0.21 -18.60 -3.12
CA ALA A 216 -1.12 -19.61 -3.70
C ALA A 216 -2.13 -18.99 -4.68
N PHE A 217 -2.55 -17.73 -4.45
CA PHE A 217 -3.38 -16.96 -5.38
C PHE A 217 -2.69 -16.74 -6.72
N LEU A 218 -1.45 -16.22 -6.69
CA LEU A 218 -0.69 -15.95 -7.92
C LEU A 218 -0.36 -17.24 -8.67
N ARG A 219 0.09 -18.28 -7.97
CA ARG A 219 0.41 -19.58 -8.57
C ARG A 219 -0.79 -20.18 -9.31
N LYS A 220 -1.95 -20.22 -8.66
CA LYS A 220 -3.19 -20.73 -9.28
C LYS A 220 -3.66 -19.91 -10.47
N SER A 221 -3.45 -18.60 -10.41
CA SER A 221 -3.77 -17.71 -11.53
C SER A 221 -2.84 -17.96 -12.72
N LYS A 222 -1.55 -18.12 -12.46
CA LYS A 222 -0.52 -18.44 -13.46
C LYS A 222 -0.74 -19.81 -14.11
N GLU A 223 -1.18 -20.81 -13.37
CA GLU A 223 -1.58 -22.14 -13.88
C GLU A 223 -2.70 -22.06 -14.94
N LYS A 224 -3.47 -20.96 -14.94
CA LYS A 224 -4.55 -20.67 -15.90
C LYS A 224 -4.13 -19.73 -17.03
N GLY A 225 -2.85 -19.37 -17.08
CA GLY A 225 -2.27 -18.48 -18.09
C GLY A 225 -2.36 -16.99 -17.74
N ALA A 226 -2.94 -16.60 -16.60
CA ALA A 226 -3.04 -15.20 -16.22
C ALA A 226 -1.65 -14.56 -16.00
N ARG A 227 -1.55 -13.28 -16.32
CA ARG A 227 -0.39 -12.45 -15.94
C ARG A 227 -0.45 -12.24 -14.42
N ILE A 228 0.71 -12.26 -13.75
CA ILE A 228 0.77 -12.15 -12.29
C ILE A 228 1.73 -11.05 -11.82
N LYS A 229 1.40 -10.43 -10.68
CA LYS A 229 2.26 -9.46 -10.01
C LYS A 229 2.12 -9.57 -8.48
N ASN A 230 3.23 -9.55 -7.75
CA ASN A 230 3.23 -9.47 -6.30
C ASN A 230 3.44 -8.03 -5.80
N GLY A 231 3.33 -7.83 -4.49
CA GLY A 231 3.36 -6.51 -3.87
C GLY A 231 4.75 -5.90 -3.68
N TYR A 232 5.83 -6.59 -4.04
CA TYR A 232 7.18 -6.14 -3.72
C TYR A 232 7.53 -4.81 -4.38
N GLU A 233 7.24 -4.67 -5.68
CA GLU A 233 7.53 -3.44 -6.41
C GLU A 233 6.73 -2.25 -5.87
N MET A 234 5.46 -2.45 -5.50
CA MET A 234 4.66 -1.43 -4.82
C MET A 234 5.34 -0.94 -3.53
N LEU A 235 5.92 -1.84 -2.72
CA LEU A 235 6.63 -1.47 -1.50
C LEU A 235 7.92 -0.69 -1.76
N VAL A 236 8.64 -1.03 -2.82
CA VAL A 236 9.83 -0.28 -3.25
C VAL A 236 9.44 1.11 -3.73
N LEU A 237 8.45 1.21 -4.61
CA LEU A 237 8.03 2.48 -5.21
C LEU A 237 7.42 3.45 -4.20
N GLN A 238 6.65 2.96 -3.21
CA GLN A 238 6.19 3.83 -2.12
C GLN A 238 7.36 4.32 -1.25
N ALA A 239 8.39 3.49 -1.03
CA ALA A 239 9.55 3.85 -0.22
C ALA A 239 10.39 4.94 -0.91
N GLU A 240 10.62 4.80 -2.21
CA GLU A 240 11.27 5.83 -3.03
C GLU A 240 10.44 7.12 -3.05
N LYS A 241 9.11 7.02 -3.14
CA LYS A 241 8.26 8.20 -3.09
C LYS A 241 8.33 8.94 -1.75
N ASN A 242 8.40 8.22 -0.64
CA ASN A 242 8.61 8.83 0.67
C ASN A 242 9.96 9.56 0.73
N TRP A 243 11.01 8.97 0.17
CA TRP A 243 12.34 9.58 0.13
C TRP A 243 12.36 10.88 -0.67
N GLU A 244 11.68 10.92 -1.83
CA GLU A 244 11.46 12.15 -2.60
C GLU A 244 10.76 13.21 -1.75
N ILE A 245 9.70 12.83 -1.04
CA ILE A 245 8.92 13.75 -0.18
C ILE A 245 9.81 14.34 0.92
N TRP A 246 10.59 13.52 1.63
CA TRP A 246 11.43 13.99 2.74
C TRP A 246 12.60 14.86 2.30
N ASN A 247 13.06 14.74 1.06
CA ASN A 247 14.14 15.55 0.49
C ASN A 247 13.68 16.78 -0.29
N SER A 248 12.37 17.05 -0.30
CA SER A 248 11.78 18.23 -0.96
C SER A 248 11.59 19.42 -0.03
#